data_AF-A0A1G1T679-F1
#
_entry.id   AF-A0A1G1T679-F1
#
_cell.length_a   1.000
_cell.length_b   1.000
_cell.length_c   1.000
_cell.angle_alpha   90.00
_cell.angle_beta   90.00
_cell.angle_gamma   90.00
#
_symmetry.space_group_name_H-M   'P 1'
#
loop_
_entity.id
_entity.type
_entity.pdbx_description
1 polymer ?
#
loop_
_entity_poly.entity_id
_entity_poly.type
_entity_poly.pdbx_seq_one_letter_code
_entity_poly.pdbx_strand_id
1 'polypeptide(L)'
;MALTAYQTQFKRRMKRAIRLRAKADQKARRYTKLLSDAIGAAEDAAMQMNALNLLYNVDVSTYTLLTQALHANSGQEVLEDHLAQSTPGEEEVIFNQVPDGNGGQPLPNDPLFGEVVAGTPIVPPIQMARMPADETAT
;
A
#
# COMPACT_ATOMS: atom_id res chain seq x y z
N MET A 1 17.75 -34.75 10.88
CA MET A 1 17.69 -33.84 12.03
C MET A 1 16.34 -33.15 12.05
N ALA A 2 15.66 -33.11 13.20
CA ALA A 2 14.44 -32.33 13.36
C ALA A 2 14.77 -30.83 13.38
N LEU A 3 13.88 -30.00 12.84
CA LEU A 3 14.02 -28.54 12.90
C LEU A 3 13.86 -28.07 14.35
N THR A 4 14.64 -27.08 14.77
CA THR A 4 14.45 -26.45 16.08
C THR A 4 13.15 -25.64 16.11
N ALA A 5 12.64 -25.32 17.30
CA ALA A 5 11.47 -24.46 17.45
C ALA A 5 11.71 -23.08 16.81
N TYR A 6 12.92 -22.54 16.98
CA TYR A 6 13.39 -21.33 16.31
C TYR A 6 13.31 -21.42 14.77
N GLN A 7 13.88 -22.47 14.17
CA GLN A 7 13.87 -22.67 12.72
C GLN A 7 12.45 -22.85 12.17
N THR A 8 11.58 -23.54 12.93
CA THR A 8 10.18 -23.73 12.58
C THR A 8 9.41 -22.41 12.62
N GLN A 9 9.63 -21.59 13.66
CA GLN A 9 9.04 -20.26 13.78
C GLN A 9 9.50 -19.33 12.65
N PHE A 10 10.80 -19.31 12.35
CA PHE A 10 11.35 -18.54 11.23
C PHE A 10 10.68 -18.90 9.90
N LYS A 11 10.60 -20.20 9.57
CA LYS A 11 9.95 -20.65 8.32
C LYS A 11 8.48 -20.21 8.25
N ARG A 12 7.75 -20.25 9.36
CA ARG A 12 6.35 -19.78 9.44
C ARG A 12 6.24 -18.29 9.17
N ARG A 13 7.07 -17.48 9.87
CA ARG A 13 7.09 -16.02 9.74
C ARG A 13 7.48 -15.58 8.33
N MET A 14 8.55 -16.17 7.78
CA MET A 14 9.03 -15.89 6.43
C MET A 14 7.99 -16.24 5.37
N LYS A 15 7.37 -17.42 5.45
CA LYS A 15 6.30 -17.83 4.53
C LYS A 15 5.12 -16.85 4.55
N ARG A 16 4.78 -16.31 5.73
CA ARG A 16 3.71 -15.33 5.86
C ARG A 16 4.09 -13.98 5.24
N ALA A 17 5.30 -13.50 5.49
CA ALA A 17 5.81 -12.25 4.92
C ALA A 17 5.83 -12.29 3.38
N ILE A 18 6.37 -13.37 2.80
CA ILE A 18 6.39 -13.57 1.33
C ILE A 18 4.97 -13.56 0.76
N ARG A 19 4.03 -14.28 1.39
CA ARG A 19 2.62 -14.28 0.95
C ARG A 19 1.97 -12.91 1.06
N LEU A 20 2.28 -12.14 2.10
CA LEU A 20 1.74 -10.79 2.27
C LEU A 20 2.24 -9.88 1.15
N ARG A 21 3.55 -9.92 0.85
CA ARG A 21 4.16 -9.17 -0.24
C ARG A 21 3.54 -9.53 -1.58
N ALA A 22 3.43 -10.82 -1.91
CA ALA A 22 2.81 -11.29 -3.14
C ALA A 22 1.34 -10.85 -3.29
N LYS A 23 0.57 -10.87 -2.20
CA LYS A 23 -0.82 -10.36 -2.21
C LYS A 23 -0.90 -8.85 -2.41
N ALA A 24 0.03 -8.10 -1.84
CA ALA A 24 0.11 -6.65 -2.04
C ALA A 24 0.44 -6.32 -3.49
N ASP A 25 1.43 -7.00 -4.09
CA ASP A 25 1.77 -6.86 -5.52
C ASP A 25 0.58 -7.19 -6.42
N GLN A 26 -0.10 -8.32 -6.17
CA GLN A 26 -1.31 -8.69 -6.92
C GLN A 26 -2.38 -7.60 -6.88
N LYS A 27 -2.61 -6.99 -5.71
CA LYS A 27 -3.56 -5.88 -5.56
C LYS A 27 -3.09 -4.63 -6.31
N ALA A 28 -1.82 -4.26 -6.17
CA ALA A 28 -1.24 -3.11 -6.85
C ALA A 28 -1.47 -3.25 -8.36
N ARG A 29 -1.08 -4.38 -8.96
CA ARG A 29 -1.29 -4.65 -10.39
C ARG A 29 -2.74 -4.53 -10.82
N ARG A 30 -3.67 -5.09 -10.04
CA ARG A 30 -5.10 -5.01 -10.33
C ARG A 30 -5.59 -3.56 -10.31
N TYR A 31 -5.21 -2.79 -9.29
CA TYR A 31 -5.65 -1.40 -9.17
C TYR A 31 -4.99 -0.48 -10.19
N THR A 32 -3.73 -0.73 -10.55
CA THR A 32 -3.07 -0.01 -11.66
C THR A 32 -3.83 -0.19 -12.97
N LYS A 33 -4.27 -1.41 -13.30
CA LYS A 33 -5.10 -1.65 -14.49
C LYS A 33 -6.41 -0.89 -14.45
N LEU A 34 -7.15 -0.99 -13.33
CA LEU A 34 -8.42 -0.27 -13.18
C LEU A 34 -8.25 1.25 -13.26
N LEU A 35 -7.14 1.77 -12.74
CA LEU A 35 -6.81 3.19 -12.83
C LEU A 35 -6.47 3.59 -14.28
N SER A 36 -5.68 2.75 -14.96
CA SER A 36 -5.37 2.90 -16.39
C SER A 36 -6.64 3.01 -17.23
N ASP A 37 -7.55 2.05 -17.09
CA ASP A 37 -8.82 2.00 -17.81
C ASP A 37 -9.67 3.25 -17.53
N ALA A 38 -9.69 3.72 -16.27
CA ALA A 38 -10.44 4.90 -15.88
C ALA A 38 -9.86 6.21 -16.46
N ILE A 39 -8.53 6.29 -16.60
CA ILE A 39 -7.86 7.43 -17.24
C ILE A 39 -8.17 7.44 -18.74
N GLY A 40 -8.08 6.29 -19.43
CA GLY A 40 -8.47 6.18 -20.84
C GLY A 40 -9.92 6.59 -21.09
N ALA A 41 -10.85 6.13 -20.26
CA ALA A 41 -12.25 6.54 -20.35
C ALA A 41 -12.45 8.05 -20.13
N ALA A 42 -11.62 8.68 -19.29
CA ALA A 42 -11.64 10.13 -19.08
C ALA A 42 -11.08 10.89 -20.28
N GLU A 43 -10.05 10.36 -20.95
CA GLU A 43 -9.50 10.91 -22.20
C GLU A 43 -10.53 10.86 -23.33
N ASP A 44 -11.24 9.73 -23.48
CA ASP A 44 -12.34 9.58 -24.45
C ASP A 44 -13.46 10.60 -24.21
N ALA A 45 -13.87 10.78 -22.95
CA ALA A 45 -14.87 11.78 -22.59
C ALA A 45 -14.39 13.20 -22.86
N ALA A 46 -13.12 13.51 -22.57
CA ALA A 46 -12.52 14.80 -22.83
C ALA A 46 -12.47 15.10 -24.34
N MET A 47 -12.18 14.11 -25.19
CA MET A 47 -12.24 14.25 -26.65
C MET A 47 -13.65 14.59 -27.13
N GLN A 48 -14.68 13.91 -26.60
CA GLN A 48 -16.07 14.20 -26.95
C GLN A 48 -16.49 15.60 -26.50
N MET A 49 -16.16 16.01 -25.27
CA MET A 49 -16.46 17.36 -24.77
C MET A 49 -15.74 18.42 -25.60
N ASN A 50 -14.49 18.20 -25.98
CA ASN A 50 -13.75 19.11 -26.84
C ASN A 50 -14.39 19.22 -28.24
N ALA A 51 -14.85 18.10 -28.81
CA ALA A 51 -15.56 18.12 -30.09
C ALA A 51 -16.86 18.93 -30.02
N LEU A 52 -17.63 18.81 -28.92
CA LEU A 52 -18.83 19.61 -28.69
C LEU A 52 -18.51 21.10 -28.51
N ASN A 53 -17.45 21.41 -27.76
CA ASN A 53 -16.95 22.78 -27.59
C ASN A 53 -16.64 23.43 -28.94
N LEU A 54 -15.92 22.72 -29.81
CA LEU A 54 -15.59 23.18 -31.16
C LEU A 54 -16.83 23.31 -32.06
N LEU A 55 -17.77 22.36 -31.99
CA LEU A 55 -18.96 22.33 -32.84
C LEU A 55 -19.94 23.47 -32.51
N TYR A 56 -20.14 23.75 -31.23
CA TYR A 56 -21.12 24.72 -30.75
C TYR A 56 -20.49 26.05 -30.30
N ASN A 57 -19.17 26.20 -30.45
CA ASN A 57 -18.41 27.37 -30.00
C ASN A 57 -18.65 27.69 -28.51
N VAL A 58 -18.67 26.65 -27.68
CA VAL A 58 -18.80 26.72 -26.22
C VAL A 58 -17.46 26.33 -25.58
N ASP A 59 -17.18 26.85 -24.38
CA ASP A 59 -15.96 26.56 -23.64
C ASP A 59 -16.31 25.93 -22.28
N VAL A 60 -16.47 24.60 -22.29
CA VAL A 60 -16.74 23.80 -21.10
C VAL A 60 -15.50 22.97 -20.77
N SER A 61 -15.14 22.88 -19.49
CA SER A 61 -14.03 22.03 -19.04
C SER A 61 -14.16 20.59 -19.55
N THR A 62 -13.12 20.13 -20.24
CA THR A 62 -13.07 18.78 -20.81
C THR A 62 -12.77 17.71 -19.75
N TYR A 63 -12.08 18.09 -18.67
CA TYR A 63 -11.76 17.24 -17.54
C TYR A 63 -12.39 17.74 -16.24
N THR A 64 -12.62 16.79 -15.33
CA THR A 64 -12.84 17.09 -13.91
C THR A 64 -11.50 17.26 -13.20
N LEU A 65 -11.48 17.91 -12.03
CA LEU A 65 -10.25 18.16 -11.26
C LEU A 65 -9.44 16.90 -10.97
N LEU A 66 -10.12 15.81 -10.58
CA LEU A 66 -9.44 14.54 -10.26
C LEU A 66 -8.85 13.90 -11.53
N THR A 67 -9.61 13.84 -12.62
CA THR A 67 -9.13 13.21 -13.86
C THR A 67 -8.01 14.02 -14.50
N GLN A 68 -8.07 15.35 -14.42
CA GLN A 68 -6.97 16.22 -14.85
C GLN A 68 -5.70 15.97 -14.03
N ALA A 69 -5.81 15.87 -12.70
CA ALA A 69 -4.67 15.61 -11.83
C ALA A 69 -4.05 14.23 -12.07
N LEU A 70 -4.89 13.20 -12.29
CA LEU A 70 -4.41 11.84 -12.58
C LEU A 70 -3.73 11.76 -13.95
N HIS A 71 -4.35 12.33 -14.99
CA HIS A 71 -3.77 12.39 -16.33
C HIS A 71 -2.41 13.12 -16.32
N ALA A 72 -2.28 14.23 -15.59
CA ALA A 72 -1.04 15.01 -15.54
C ALA A 72 0.12 14.29 -14.84
N ASN A 73 -0.16 13.41 -13.88
CA ASN A 73 0.88 12.76 -13.07
C ASN A 73 1.16 11.31 -13.46
N SER A 74 0.21 10.64 -14.09
CA SER A 74 0.22 9.19 -14.27
C SER A 74 -0.72 8.79 -15.41
N GLY A 75 -0.53 9.41 -16.58
CA GLY A 75 -1.29 9.07 -17.79
C GLY A 75 -1.33 7.57 -18.08
N GLN A 76 -2.35 7.11 -18.80
CA GLN A 76 -2.64 5.69 -19.01
C GLN A 76 -1.40 4.89 -19.45
N GLU A 77 -0.71 5.39 -20.48
CA GLU A 77 0.49 4.77 -21.05
C GLU A 77 1.59 4.52 -20.02
N VAL A 78 1.82 5.48 -19.11
CA VAL A 78 2.85 5.38 -18.06
C VAL A 78 2.52 4.24 -17.07
N LEU A 79 1.25 4.08 -16.72
CA LEU A 79 0.80 3.02 -15.83
C LEU A 79 0.92 1.64 -16.50
N GLU A 80 0.61 1.55 -17.79
CA GLU A 80 0.75 0.32 -18.59
C GLU A 80 2.22 -0.06 -18.78
N ASP A 81 3.09 0.91 -19.04
CA ASP A 81 4.53 0.71 -19.15
C ASP A 81 5.13 0.16 -17.86
N HIS A 82 4.77 0.73 -16.71
CA HIS A 82 5.22 0.22 -15.42
C HIS A 82 4.74 -1.22 -15.15
N LEU A 83 3.54 -1.57 -15.61
CA LEU A 83 3.05 -2.95 -15.52
C LEU A 83 3.78 -3.90 -16.46
N ALA A 84 4.13 -3.45 -17.66
CA ALA A 84 4.84 -4.24 -18.67
C ALA A 84 6.31 -4.49 -18.29
N GLN A 85 6.95 -3.53 -17.62
CA GLN A 85 8.33 -3.61 -17.18
C GLN A 85 8.55 -4.51 -15.95
N SER A 86 7.49 -4.93 -15.26
CA SER A 86 7.59 -5.74 -14.04
C SER A 86 6.93 -7.11 -14.22
N THR A 87 7.69 -8.20 -14.11
CA THR A 87 7.09 -9.54 -14.12
C THR A 87 6.52 -9.93 -12.75
N PRO A 88 5.35 -10.60 -12.70
CA PRO A 88 4.79 -11.07 -11.44
C PRO A 88 5.75 -12.01 -10.71
N GLY A 89 6.16 -11.63 -9.49
CA GLY A 89 6.99 -12.49 -8.63
C GLY A 89 8.50 -12.45 -8.90
N GLU A 90 8.99 -11.42 -9.59
CA GLU A 90 10.40 -11.30 -10.05
C GLU A 90 11.45 -11.18 -8.94
N GLU A 91 11.10 -10.88 -7.68
CA GLU A 91 12.13 -10.80 -6.64
C GLU A 91 12.54 -12.21 -6.19
N GLU A 92 13.79 -12.58 -6.49
CA GLU A 92 14.45 -13.80 -6.02
C GLU A 92 14.30 -13.97 -4.50
N VAL A 93 13.62 -15.04 -4.10
CA VAL A 93 13.56 -15.44 -2.69
C VAL A 93 14.82 -16.25 -2.38
N ILE A 94 15.88 -15.58 -1.96
CA ILE A 94 17.07 -16.24 -1.44
C ILE A 94 16.75 -16.80 -0.05
N PHE A 95 16.51 -18.11 0.04
CA PHE A 95 16.40 -18.81 1.31
C PHE A 95 17.79 -19.11 1.86
N ASN A 96 18.36 -18.16 2.61
CA ASN A 96 19.54 -18.45 3.42
C ASN A 96 19.16 -19.43 4.55
N GLN A 97 19.99 -20.46 4.76
CA GLN A 97 19.84 -21.32 5.93
C GLN A 97 20.05 -20.48 7.18
N VAL A 98 19.08 -20.52 8.10
CA VAL A 98 19.20 -19.81 9.37
C VAL A 98 19.97 -20.71 10.34
N PRO A 99 21.21 -20.34 10.71
CA PRO A 99 21.95 -21.05 11.75
C PRO A 99 21.19 -20.93 13.07
N ASP A 100 21.43 -21.89 13.97
CA ASP A 100 20.79 -21.87 15.28
C ASP A 100 21.39 -20.77 16.17
N GLY A 101 20.89 -19.54 16.00
CA GLY A 101 21.41 -18.34 16.68
C GLY A 101 20.88 -18.14 18.11
N ASN A 102 19.90 -18.93 18.55
CA ASN A 102 19.25 -18.79 19.86
C ASN A 102 19.14 -20.11 20.63
N GLY A 103 20.05 -21.07 20.38
CA GLY A 103 20.05 -22.38 21.04
C GLY A 103 18.76 -23.18 20.84
N GLY A 104 18.10 -22.98 19.70
CA GLY A 104 16.86 -23.64 19.29
C GLY A 104 15.59 -22.99 19.84
N GLN A 105 15.71 -21.98 20.71
CA GLN A 105 14.57 -21.35 21.39
C GLN A 105 13.82 -20.37 20.48
N PRO A 106 12.47 -20.41 20.47
CA PRO A 106 11.67 -19.48 19.69
C PRO A 106 11.78 -18.06 20.24
N LEU A 107 11.63 -17.08 19.34
CA LEU A 107 11.45 -15.67 19.69
C LEU A 107 10.05 -15.41 20.28
N PRO A 108 9.85 -14.32 21.04
CA PRO A 108 8.54 -13.90 21.50
C PRO A 108 7.55 -13.73 20.34
N ASN A 109 6.27 -14.03 20.59
CA ASN A 109 5.22 -13.83 19.59
C ASN A 109 5.16 -12.37 19.13
N ASP A 110 4.88 -12.17 17.85
CA ASP A 110 4.85 -10.84 17.24
C ASP A 110 3.58 -10.68 16.37
N PRO A 111 2.75 -9.64 16.61
CA PRO A 111 1.51 -9.39 15.86
C PRO A 111 1.74 -9.15 14.36
N LEU A 112 2.93 -8.70 13.95
CA LEU A 112 3.29 -8.49 12.55
C LEU A 112 3.17 -9.80 11.74
N PHE A 113 3.45 -10.92 12.40
CA PHE A 113 3.29 -12.26 11.83
C PHE A 113 1.93 -12.89 12.18
N GLY A 114 0.98 -12.08 12.65
CA GLY A 114 -0.35 -12.43 13.13
C GLY A 114 -0.35 -13.52 14.18
N GLU A 115 0.63 -13.45 15.08
CA GLU A 115 0.71 -14.26 16.28
C GLU A 115 0.03 -13.50 17.42
N VAL A 116 -0.71 -14.20 18.28
CA VAL A 116 -1.37 -13.57 19.43
C VAL A 116 -0.31 -13.27 20.49
N VAL A 117 -0.14 -11.99 20.82
CA VAL A 117 0.66 -11.57 21.97
C VAL A 117 -0.23 -11.63 23.20
N ALA A 118 0.06 -12.55 24.11
CA ALA A 118 -0.58 -12.56 25.42
C ALA A 118 0.07 -11.47 26.28
N GLY A 119 -0.54 -10.28 26.28
CA GLY A 119 -0.13 -9.15 27.11
C GLY A 119 -1.21 -8.07 27.10
N THR A 120 -1.57 -7.57 28.28
CA THR A 120 -2.52 -6.46 28.45
C THR A 120 -2.03 -5.23 27.69
N PRO A 121 -2.88 -4.53 26.91
CA PRO A 121 -2.48 -3.31 26.23
C PRO A 121 -2.02 -2.26 27.25
N ILE A 122 -0.82 -1.71 27.04
CA ILE A 122 -0.32 -0.58 27.83
C ILE A 122 -1.12 0.65 27.39
N VAL A 123 -2.08 1.07 28.20
CA VAL A 123 -2.79 2.34 28.03
C VAL A 123 -1.89 3.46 28.57
N PRO A 124 -1.38 4.38 27.73
CA PRO A 124 -0.66 5.54 28.24
C PRO A 124 -1.63 6.43 29.05
N PRO A 125 -1.20 7.01 30.20
CA PRO A 125 -2.06 7.86 30.99
C PRO A 125 -2.48 9.11 30.20
N ILE A 126 -3.78 9.39 30.18
CA ILE A 126 -4.35 10.62 29.63
C ILE A 126 -3.80 11.77 30.49
N GLN A 127 -2.89 12.58 29.92
CA GLN A 127 -2.56 13.87 30.51
C GLN A 127 -3.78 14.77 30.36
N MET A 128 -4.52 14.96 31.45
CA MET A 128 -5.54 15.98 31.53
C MET A 128 -4.86 17.34 31.33
N ALA A 129 -5.18 18.00 30.22
CA ALA A 129 -4.77 19.36 29.96
C ALA A 129 -5.24 20.25 31.11
N ARG A 130 -4.28 20.78 31.87
CA ARG A 130 -4.51 21.76 32.92
C ARG A 130 -4.93 23.06 32.21
N MET A 131 -6.23 23.38 32.24
CA MET A 131 -6.70 24.71 31.83
C MET A 131 -6.04 25.76 32.73
N PRO A 132 -5.45 26.84 32.16
CA PRO A 132 -5.00 27.96 32.97
C PRO A 132 -6.22 28.73 33.48
N ALA A 133 -6.28 28.89 34.81
CA ALA A 133 -7.17 29.81 35.48
C ALA A 133 -6.58 31.23 35.39
N ASP A 134 -7.38 32.12 34.82
CA ASP A 134 -7.61 33.53 35.19
C ASP A 134 -6.43 34.47 35.48
N GLU A 135 -6.35 35.59 34.74
CA GLU A 135 -6.05 36.88 35.37
C GLU A 135 -6.54 38.05 34.51
N THR A 136 -7.53 38.76 35.04
CA THR A 136 -7.94 40.11 34.66
C THR A 136 -7.13 41.11 35.47
N ALA A 137 -6.52 42.13 34.84
CA ALA A 137 -6.33 43.49 35.41
C ALA A 137 -5.53 44.39 34.46
N THR A 138 -6.20 45.38 33.84
CA THR A 138 -5.84 46.81 33.94
C THR A 138 -6.97 47.67 33.41
#